data_AF-A0A145WY52-F1
#
_entry.id   AF-A0A145WY52-F1
#
_cell.length_a   1.000
_cell.length_b   1.000
_cell.length_c   1.000
_cell.angle_alpha   90.00
_cell.angle_beta   90.00
_cell.angle_gamma   90.00
#
_symmetry.space_group_name_H-M   'P 1'
#
loop_
_entity.id
_entity.type
_entity.pdbx_description
1 polymer ?
#
loop_
_entity_poly.entity_id
_entity_poly.type
_entity_poly.pdbx_seq_one_letter_code
_entity_poly.pdbx_strand_id
1 'polypeptide(L)'
;MFSPSTLILYIFTLGLAALIPGPGMTALLLKTLTSHYRNGLMMLLGLITGDLCYLMIALFGISTITNLLDGIFSLIFICCACAYLYYIAFKLWQTKADLLILSNIKNPSNEPKLFFLDYFNGLSLTLSNPKTITFYLAIVPSIFGSSFVISYSSLMIMITLTIVILLLVGGLYIFSAIKMKRFLSIKSNQQRLLKAIALILASLATYMLLNKIMHLN
;
A
#
# COMPACT_ATOMS: atom_id res chain seq x y z
N MET A 1 -21.15 11.08 -18.94
CA MET A 1 -20.34 11.73 -17.88
C MET A 1 -20.68 11.06 -16.56
N PHE A 2 -19.72 10.88 -15.64
CA PHE A 2 -19.99 10.24 -14.36
C PHE A 2 -20.94 11.09 -13.50
N SER A 3 -21.88 10.44 -12.80
CA SER A 3 -22.72 11.12 -11.82
C SER A 3 -21.86 11.59 -10.64
N PRO A 4 -22.23 12.70 -9.97
CA PRO A 4 -21.52 13.14 -8.76
C PRO A 4 -21.44 12.07 -7.68
N SER A 5 -22.49 11.23 -7.57
CA SER A 5 -22.54 10.12 -6.62
C SER A 5 -21.48 9.05 -6.84
N THR A 6 -21.19 8.67 -8.10
CA THR A 6 -20.16 7.66 -8.40
C THR A 6 -18.76 8.20 -8.14
N LEU A 7 -18.52 9.49 -8.43
CA LEU A 7 -17.25 10.14 -8.11
C LEU A 7 -17.01 10.20 -6.60
N ILE A 8 -18.02 10.58 -5.82
CA ILE A 8 -17.92 10.59 -4.34
C ILE A 8 -17.63 9.17 -3.82
N LEU A 9 -18.33 8.17 -4.34
CA LEU A 9 -18.16 6.79 -3.91
C LEU A 9 -16.76 6.26 -4.27
N TYR A 10 -16.23 6.61 -5.44
CA TYR A 10 -14.85 6.32 -5.83
C TYR A 10 -13.82 7.01 -4.92
N ILE A 11 -13.98 8.31 -4.67
CA ILE A 11 -13.09 9.08 -3.80
C ILE A 11 -13.04 8.47 -2.40
N PHE A 12 -14.21 8.15 -1.85
CA PHE A 12 -14.33 7.61 -0.50
C PHE A 12 -13.74 6.20 -0.39
N THR A 13 -14.06 5.30 -1.32
CA THR A 13 -13.54 3.93 -1.32
C THR A 13 -12.03 3.89 -1.53
N LEU A 14 -11.50 4.65 -2.50
CA LEU A 14 -10.04 4.74 -2.71
C LEU A 14 -9.34 5.38 -1.51
N GLY A 15 -9.90 6.46 -0.97
CA GLY A 15 -9.35 7.13 0.22
C GLY A 15 -9.27 6.19 1.42
N LEU A 16 -10.35 5.47 1.73
CA LEU A 16 -10.35 4.49 2.82
C LEU A 16 -9.37 3.34 2.57
N ALA A 17 -9.36 2.79 1.36
CA ALA A 17 -8.46 1.70 1.01
C ALA A 17 -6.98 2.09 1.16
N ALA A 18 -6.64 3.31 0.77
CA ALA A 18 -5.31 3.90 0.91
C ALA A 18 -4.97 4.27 2.37
N LEU A 19 -5.93 4.76 3.15
CA LEU A 19 -5.73 5.11 4.56
C LEU A 19 -5.41 3.88 5.41
N ILE A 20 -6.07 2.75 5.15
CA ILE A 20 -5.83 1.50 5.88
C ILE A 20 -4.43 0.99 5.53
N PRO A 21 -3.52 0.85 6.51
CA PRO A 21 -2.13 0.50 6.26
C PRO A 21 -2.04 -0.90 5.65
N GLY A 22 -1.74 -0.94 4.35
CA GLY A 22 -1.35 -2.16 3.64
C GLY A 22 0.17 -2.25 3.47
N PRO A 23 0.69 -3.30 2.80
CA PRO A 23 2.12 -3.45 2.55
C PRO A 23 2.75 -2.20 1.90
N GLY A 24 2.08 -1.62 0.90
CA GLY A 24 2.52 -0.40 0.19
C GLY A 24 2.74 0.81 1.11
N MET A 25 1.68 1.22 1.82
CA MET A 25 1.72 2.40 2.72
C MET A 25 2.62 2.18 3.94
N THR A 26 2.66 0.95 4.48
CA THR A 26 3.58 0.61 5.57
C THR A 26 5.03 0.69 5.11
N ALA A 27 5.36 0.17 3.93
CA ALA A 27 6.70 0.26 3.39
C ALA A 27 7.09 1.71 3.05
N LEU A 28 6.16 2.54 2.58
CA LEU A 28 6.35 3.98 2.40
C LEU A 28 6.70 4.68 3.72
N LEU A 29 5.96 4.38 4.79
CA LEU A 29 6.22 4.92 6.13
C LEU A 29 7.61 4.49 6.63
N LEU A 30 7.94 3.20 6.54
CA LEU A 30 9.24 2.67 6.96
C LEU A 30 10.38 3.27 6.14
N LYS A 31 10.24 3.38 4.81
CA LYS A 31 11.22 4.01 3.93
C LYS A 31 11.45 5.47 4.34
N THR A 32 10.38 6.21 4.65
CA THR A 32 10.47 7.60 5.10
C THR A 32 11.12 7.74 6.48
N LEU A 33 10.89 6.80 7.39
CA LEU A 33 11.53 6.78 8.72
C LEU A 33 13.04 6.50 8.62
N THR A 34 13.39 5.48 7.85
CA THR A 34 14.77 4.97 7.74
C THR A 34 15.65 5.80 6.80
N SER A 35 15.04 6.46 5.80
CA SER A 35 15.75 7.22 4.76
C SER A 35 15.37 8.71 4.80
N HIS A 36 15.75 9.48 3.77
CA HIS A 36 15.30 10.86 3.60
C HIS A 36 13.87 10.89 3.02
N TYR A 37 13.09 11.94 3.31
CA TYR A 37 11.68 12.01 2.86
C TYR A 37 11.54 11.98 1.34
N ARG A 38 12.56 12.44 0.61
CA ARG A 38 12.58 12.40 -0.87
C ARG A 38 12.56 10.97 -1.40
N ASN A 39 13.19 10.01 -0.71
CA ASN A 39 13.13 8.59 -1.05
C ASN A 39 11.70 8.04 -0.85
N GLY A 40 11.03 8.48 0.23
CA GLY A 40 9.59 8.21 0.44
C GLY A 40 8.74 8.75 -0.71
N LEU A 41 8.98 9.98 -1.17
CA LEU A 41 8.27 10.56 -2.31
C LEU A 41 8.48 9.74 -3.60
N MET A 42 9.69 9.29 -3.89
CA MET A 42 9.94 8.44 -5.07
C MET A 42 9.22 7.11 -4.98
N MET A 43 9.25 6.47 -3.80
CA MET A 43 8.48 5.26 -3.56
C MET A 43 6.98 5.50 -3.75
N LEU A 44 6.45 6.62 -3.25
CA LEU A 44 5.05 7.00 -3.44
C LEU A 44 4.69 7.18 -4.91
N LEU A 45 5.54 7.82 -5.71
CA LEU A 45 5.33 7.91 -7.16
C LEU A 45 5.29 6.53 -7.81
N GLY A 46 6.16 5.60 -7.38
CA GLY A 46 6.12 4.21 -7.82
C GLY A 46 4.81 3.51 -7.47
N LEU A 47 4.33 3.71 -6.24
CA LEU A 47 3.04 3.16 -5.79
C LEU A 47 1.89 3.69 -6.67
N ILE A 48 1.84 5.01 -6.88
CA ILE A 48 0.82 5.68 -7.70
C ILE A 48 0.84 5.15 -9.13
N THR A 49 2.01 4.99 -9.74
CA THR A 49 2.09 4.43 -11.11
C THR A 49 1.52 3.01 -11.17
N GLY A 50 1.81 2.15 -10.18
CA GLY A 50 1.25 0.80 -10.12
C GLY A 50 -0.27 0.80 -9.99
N ASP A 51 -0.80 1.69 -9.15
CA ASP A 51 -2.24 1.89 -8.97
C ASP A 51 -2.91 2.38 -10.27
N LEU A 52 -2.26 3.30 -11.00
CA LEU A 52 -2.73 3.75 -12.30
C LEU A 52 -2.70 2.62 -13.36
N CYS A 53 -1.70 1.73 -13.33
CA CYS A 53 -1.71 0.56 -14.20
C CYS A 53 -2.94 -0.32 -13.94
N TYR A 54 -3.27 -0.61 -12.68
CA TYR A 54 -4.47 -1.39 -12.36
C TYR A 54 -5.77 -0.65 -12.66
N LEU A 55 -5.82 0.67 -12.46
CA LEU A 55 -6.95 1.49 -12.88
C LEU A 55 -7.19 1.35 -14.38
N MET A 56 -6.13 1.44 -15.20
CA MET A 56 -6.23 1.27 -16.64
C MET A 56 -6.66 -0.15 -17.02
N ILE A 57 -6.10 -1.18 -16.37
CA ILE A 57 -6.50 -2.58 -16.59
C ILE A 57 -7.98 -2.77 -16.24
N ALA A 58 -8.45 -2.23 -15.12
CA ALA A 58 -9.84 -2.34 -14.73
C ALA A 58 -10.74 -1.61 -15.74
N LEU A 59 -10.42 -0.37 -16.10
CA LEU A 59 -11.20 0.44 -17.03
C LEU A 59 -11.26 -0.13 -18.45
N PHE A 60 -10.12 -0.48 -19.04
CA PHE A 60 -10.05 -1.01 -20.42
C PHE A 60 -10.30 -2.51 -20.51
N GLY A 61 -10.03 -3.26 -19.44
CA GLY A 61 -10.39 -4.67 -19.36
C GLY A 61 -11.89 -4.83 -19.51
N ILE A 62 -12.68 -4.05 -18.77
CA ILE A 62 -14.15 -4.11 -18.82
C ILE A 62 -14.72 -3.75 -20.20
N SER A 63 -14.13 -2.78 -20.91
CA SER A 63 -14.66 -2.34 -22.23
C SER A 63 -14.32 -3.30 -23.38
N THR A 64 -13.29 -4.12 -23.24
CA THR A 64 -12.97 -5.20 -24.19
C THR A 64 -13.68 -6.52 -23.84
N ILE A 65 -14.06 -6.71 -22.56
CA ILE A 65 -14.74 -7.88 -22.00
C ILE A 65 -16.12 -8.15 -22.62
N THR A 66 -16.92 -7.13 -22.98
CA THR A 66 -18.28 -7.36 -23.48
C THR A 66 -18.37 -7.78 -24.95
N ASN A 67 -17.28 -7.66 -25.72
CA ASN A 67 -17.35 -7.76 -27.17
C ASN A 67 -16.65 -9.00 -27.77
N LEU A 68 -15.86 -9.77 -27.02
CA LEU A 68 -14.88 -10.68 -27.66
C LEU A 68 -14.70 -12.10 -27.07
N LEU A 69 -15.76 -12.77 -26.59
CA LEU A 69 -15.87 -14.24 -26.32
C LEU A 69 -15.89 -14.63 -24.82
N ASP A 70 -17.06 -15.06 -24.35
CA ASP A 70 -17.43 -15.32 -22.94
C ASP A 70 -16.71 -16.51 -22.25
N GLY A 71 -15.91 -17.32 -22.96
CA GLY A 71 -15.27 -18.52 -22.39
C GLY A 71 -13.74 -18.49 -22.29
N ILE A 72 -13.07 -18.07 -23.37
CA ILE A 72 -11.61 -18.17 -23.51
C ILE A 72 -10.90 -17.14 -22.63
N PHE A 73 -11.51 -15.96 -22.45
CA PHE A 73 -10.94 -14.90 -21.63
C PHE A 73 -10.97 -15.22 -20.13
N SER A 74 -12.05 -15.82 -19.62
CA SER A 74 -12.12 -16.30 -18.23
C SER A 74 -10.97 -17.27 -17.93
N LEU A 75 -10.71 -18.19 -18.86
CA LEU A 75 -9.60 -19.14 -18.77
C LEU A 75 -8.24 -18.43 -18.75
N ILE A 76 -8.00 -17.47 -19.66
CA ILE A 76 -6.75 -16.71 -19.75
C ILE A 76 -6.53 -15.88 -18.48
N PHE A 77 -7.56 -15.18 -18.01
CA PHE A 77 -7.48 -14.37 -16.79
C PHE A 77 -7.15 -15.23 -15.56
N ILE A 78 -7.84 -16.37 -15.40
CA ILE A 78 -7.55 -17.34 -14.33
C ILE A 78 -6.11 -17.86 -14.47
N CYS A 79 -5.67 -18.22 -15.67
CA CYS A 79 -4.30 -18.66 -15.92
C CYS A 79 -3.26 -17.59 -15.57
N CYS A 80 -3.49 -16.32 -15.93
CA CYS A 80 -2.61 -15.19 -15.59
C CYS A 80 -2.58 -14.93 -14.08
N ALA A 81 -3.74 -14.96 -13.41
CA ALA A 81 -3.82 -14.82 -11.95
C ALA A 81 -3.07 -15.96 -11.24
N CYS A 82 -3.24 -17.20 -11.69
CA CYS A 82 -2.52 -18.36 -11.17
C CYS A 82 -1.01 -18.26 -11.42
N ALA A 83 -0.58 -17.93 -12.64
CA ALA A 83 0.84 -17.74 -12.96
C ALA A 83 1.48 -16.65 -12.10
N TYR A 84 0.75 -15.58 -11.84
CA TYR A 84 1.17 -14.49 -10.98
C TYR A 84 1.26 -14.91 -9.50
N LEU A 85 0.31 -15.70 -8.99
CA LEU A 85 0.40 -16.30 -7.64
C LEU A 85 1.60 -17.24 -7.52
N TYR A 86 1.88 -18.06 -8.54
CA TYR A 86 3.08 -18.89 -8.58
C TYR A 86 4.36 -18.05 -8.59
N TYR A 87 4.38 -16.94 -9.33
CA TYR A 87 5.49 -16.01 -9.32
C TYR A 87 5.72 -15.41 -7.91
N ILE A 88 4.66 -14.99 -7.22
CA ILE A 88 4.74 -14.52 -5.83
C ILE A 88 5.26 -15.62 -4.91
N ALA A 89 4.72 -16.83 -5.00
CA ALA A 89 5.14 -17.96 -4.18
C ALA A 89 6.63 -18.28 -4.39
N PHE A 90 7.10 -18.27 -5.64
CA PHE A 90 8.50 -18.46 -5.99
C PHE A 90 9.40 -17.33 -5.45
N LYS A 91 8.96 -16.06 -5.54
CA LYS A 91 9.69 -14.93 -4.95
C LYS A 91 9.79 -15.06 -3.42
N LEU A 92 8.71 -15.44 -2.76
CA LEU A 92 8.70 -15.69 -1.32
C LEU A 92 9.66 -16.84 -0.95
N TRP A 93 9.68 -17.91 -1.76
CA TRP A 93 10.60 -19.04 -1.58
C TRP A 93 12.08 -18.64 -1.71
N GLN A 94 12.39 -17.70 -2.60
CA GLN A 94 13.76 -17.20 -2.78
C GLN A 94 14.16 -16.12 -1.79
N THR A 95 13.21 -15.54 -1.05
CA THR A 95 13.51 -14.46 -0.12
C THR A 95 14.25 -15.06 1.08
N LYS A 96 15.56 -14.83 1.15
CA LYS A 96 16.33 -15.10 2.37
C LYS A 96 15.84 -14.16 3.45
N ALA A 97 15.35 -14.72 4.55
CA ALA A 97 14.90 -13.98 5.71
C ALA A 97 16.09 -13.34 6.43
N ASP A 98 16.65 -12.25 5.88
CA ASP A 98 17.48 -11.33 6.65
C ASP A 98 16.55 -10.46 7.51
N LEU A 99 15.85 -11.12 8.42
CA LEU A 99 15.21 -10.46 9.56
C LEU A 99 16.34 -10.00 10.48
N LEU A 100 16.41 -8.69 10.69
CA LEU A 100 17.23 -8.00 11.69
C LEU A 100 18.71 -7.74 11.33
N ILE A 101 18.96 -6.69 10.54
CA ILE A 101 20.18 -5.88 10.72
C ILE A 101 19.75 -4.42 10.89
N LEU A 102 19.24 -4.10 12.08
CA LEU A 102 19.09 -2.74 12.60
C LEU A 102 20.44 -2.15 13.09
N SER A 103 21.58 -2.79 12.79
CA SER A 103 22.87 -2.42 13.36
C SER A 103 23.82 -1.65 12.44
N ASN A 104 23.44 -1.29 11.21
CA ASN A 104 24.29 -0.42 10.38
C ASN A 104 23.50 0.38 9.33
N ILE A 105 22.61 1.27 9.79
CA ILE A 105 22.08 2.34 8.91
C ILE A 105 23.22 3.33 8.66
N LYS A 106 24.20 2.95 7.82
CA LYS A 106 24.95 3.93 7.04
C LYS A 106 23.91 4.61 6.17
N ASN A 107 23.64 5.89 6.42
CA ASN A 107 22.87 6.75 5.53
C ASN A 107 23.38 6.54 4.09
N PRO A 108 22.66 5.86 3.20
CA PRO A 108 23.02 5.80 1.78
C PRO A 108 22.48 7.06 1.08
N SER A 109 22.38 8.18 1.82
CA SER A 109 21.38 9.23 1.59
C SER A 109 21.64 10.12 0.38
N ASN A 110 22.72 9.90 -0.37
CA ASN A 110 23.12 10.79 -1.46
C ASN A 110 23.45 10.10 -2.80
N GLU A 111 23.23 8.78 -2.93
CA GLU A 111 23.50 8.12 -4.21
C GLU A 111 22.28 8.16 -5.14
N PRO A 112 22.35 8.83 -6.30
CA PRO A 112 21.22 8.96 -7.23
C PRO A 112 20.71 7.61 -7.76
N LYS A 113 21.56 6.56 -7.77
CA LYS A 113 21.16 5.20 -8.14
C LYS A 113 20.13 4.59 -7.18
N LEU A 114 20.22 4.89 -5.88
CA LEU A 114 19.28 4.39 -4.87
C LEU A 114 17.91 5.10 -4.94
N PHE A 115 17.88 6.32 -5.47
CA PHE A 115 16.66 7.11 -5.59
C PHE A 115 15.66 6.55 -6.62
N PHE A 116 16.15 6.13 -7.80
CA PHE A 116 15.32 5.47 -8.81
C PHE A 116 14.89 4.06 -8.37
N LEU A 117 15.73 3.36 -7.62
CA LEU A 117 15.37 2.05 -7.07
C LEU A 117 14.15 2.14 -6.16
N ASP A 118 13.99 3.22 -5.40
CA ASP A 118 12.82 3.41 -4.52
C ASP A 118 11.50 3.54 -5.29
N TYR A 119 11.53 4.19 -6.45
CA TYR A 119 10.39 4.21 -7.37
C TYR A 119 10.03 2.78 -7.83
N PHE A 120 10.99 2.01 -8.32
CA PHE A 120 10.74 0.64 -8.76
C PHE A 120 10.33 -0.29 -7.61
N ASN A 121 10.81 -0.04 -6.39
CA ASN A 121 10.36 -0.75 -5.21
C ASN A 121 8.87 -0.47 -4.93
N GLY A 122 8.45 0.80 -4.99
CA GLY A 122 7.03 1.17 -4.88
C GLY A 122 6.17 0.54 -5.98
N LEU A 123 6.62 0.64 -7.23
CA LEU A 123 5.95 0.05 -8.37
C LEU A 123 5.79 -1.47 -8.22
N SER A 124 6.90 -2.17 -7.97
CA SER A 124 6.90 -3.62 -7.78
C SER A 124 6.03 -4.03 -6.61
N LEU A 125 6.06 -3.29 -5.49
CA LEU A 125 5.28 -3.63 -4.32
C LEU A 125 3.79 -3.52 -4.60
N THR A 126 3.36 -2.49 -5.34
CA THR A 126 1.96 -2.29 -5.74
C THR A 126 1.51 -3.34 -6.72
N LEU A 127 2.31 -3.60 -7.75
CA LEU A 127 2.08 -4.67 -8.73
C LEU A 127 2.15 -6.06 -8.10
N SER A 128 2.74 -6.22 -6.91
CA SER A 128 2.80 -7.46 -6.12
C SER A 128 1.72 -7.53 -5.02
N ASN A 129 0.90 -6.49 -4.83
CA ASN A 129 0.03 -6.36 -3.67
C ASN A 129 -1.38 -6.93 -3.93
N PRO A 130 -1.74 -8.09 -3.36
CA PRO A 130 -3.06 -8.69 -3.56
C PRO A 130 -4.20 -7.77 -3.10
N LYS A 131 -3.97 -6.91 -2.10
CA LYS A 131 -4.95 -5.91 -1.64
C LYS A 131 -5.23 -4.87 -2.74
N THR A 132 -4.18 -4.36 -3.38
CA THR A 132 -4.32 -3.38 -4.46
C THR A 132 -5.02 -4.00 -5.67
N ILE A 133 -4.58 -5.20 -6.05
CA ILE A 133 -5.14 -5.94 -7.18
C ILE A 133 -6.64 -6.15 -7.00
N THR A 134 -7.02 -6.73 -5.85
CA THR A 134 -8.43 -6.99 -5.54
C THR A 134 -9.23 -5.71 -5.44
N PHE A 135 -8.66 -4.63 -4.88
CA PHE A 135 -9.32 -3.32 -4.82
C PHE A 135 -9.68 -2.84 -6.23
N TYR A 136 -8.71 -2.67 -7.13
CA TYR A 136 -8.98 -2.11 -8.45
C TYR A 136 -9.85 -3.03 -9.31
N LEU A 137 -9.58 -4.34 -9.29
CA LEU A 137 -10.30 -5.29 -10.13
C LEU A 137 -11.73 -5.59 -9.65
N ALA A 138 -12.04 -5.40 -8.37
CA ALA A 138 -13.40 -5.60 -7.85
C ALA A 138 -14.20 -4.29 -7.78
N ILE A 139 -13.58 -3.23 -7.23
CA ILE A 139 -14.32 -2.01 -6.87
C ILE A 139 -14.54 -1.12 -8.08
N VAL A 140 -13.55 -0.94 -8.97
CA VAL A 140 -13.75 -0.11 -10.18
C VAL A 140 -14.91 -0.63 -11.04
N PRO A 141 -14.97 -1.92 -11.44
CA PRO A 141 -16.14 -2.42 -12.16
C PRO A 141 -17.45 -2.27 -11.39
N SER A 142 -17.45 -2.49 -10.07
CA SER A 142 -18.66 -2.38 -9.26
C SER A 142 -19.20 -0.95 -9.16
N ILE A 143 -18.34 0.06 -9.21
CA ILE A 143 -18.75 1.47 -9.12
C ILE A 143 -19.26 1.99 -10.47
N PHE A 144 -18.58 1.60 -11.55
CA PHE A 144 -18.80 2.18 -12.87
C PHE A 144 -19.67 1.32 -13.79
N GLY A 145 -19.92 0.06 -13.43
CA GLY A 145 -20.71 -0.88 -14.23
C GLY A 145 -19.94 -1.49 -15.41
N SER A 146 -20.47 -2.57 -15.98
CA SER A 146 -19.83 -3.36 -17.04
C SER A 146 -20.06 -2.85 -18.47
N SER A 147 -20.90 -1.83 -18.67
CA SER A 147 -21.42 -1.46 -20.00
C SER A 147 -21.21 0.02 -20.34
N PHE A 148 -20.05 0.59 -19.98
CA PHE A 148 -19.77 2.00 -20.24
C PHE A 148 -18.63 2.21 -21.22
N VAL A 149 -18.91 2.96 -22.28
CA VAL A 149 -17.90 3.56 -23.15
C VAL A 149 -17.23 4.67 -22.36
N ILE A 150 -15.99 4.44 -21.95
CA ILE A 150 -15.22 5.43 -21.20
C ILE A 150 -14.84 6.56 -22.16
N SER A 151 -15.45 7.72 -21.97
CA SER A 151 -15.03 8.94 -22.65
C SER A 151 -13.63 9.37 -22.18
N TYR A 152 -12.87 10.03 -23.04
CA TYR A 152 -11.54 10.55 -22.70
C TYR A 152 -11.57 11.47 -21.46
N SER A 153 -12.61 12.29 -21.32
CA SER A 153 -12.79 13.17 -20.16
C SER A 153 -13.01 12.40 -18.86
N SER A 154 -13.82 11.34 -18.87
CA SER A 154 -14.00 10.46 -17.70
C SER A 154 -12.69 9.79 -17.26
N LEU A 155 -11.90 9.31 -18.22
CA LEU A 155 -10.60 8.69 -17.93
C LEU A 155 -9.65 9.68 -17.26
N MET A 156 -9.56 10.90 -17.79
CA MET A 156 -8.70 11.94 -17.20
C MET A 156 -9.14 12.31 -15.78
N ILE A 157 -10.44 12.46 -15.54
CA ILE A 157 -10.97 12.72 -14.19
C ILE A 157 -10.54 11.61 -13.22
N MET A 158 -10.67 10.34 -13.62
CA MET A 158 -10.32 9.21 -12.76
C MET A 158 -8.82 9.14 -12.44
N ILE A 159 -7.96 9.37 -13.44
CA ILE A 159 -6.50 9.44 -13.24
C ILE A 159 -6.18 10.57 -12.27
N THR A 160 -6.71 11.77 -12.49
CA THR A 160 -6.45 12.93 -11.65
C THR A 160 -6.91 12.68 -10.21
N LEU A 161 -8.13 12.17 -10.01
CA LEU A 161 -8.64 11.84 -8.67
C LEU A 161 -7.76 10.80 -7.98
N THR A 162 -7.34 9.77 -8.69
CA THR A 162 -6.47 8.71 -8.16
C THR A 162 -5.14 9.28 -7.69
N ILE A 163 -4.48 10.07 -8.53
CA ILE A 163 -3.21 10.73 -8.19
C ILE A 163 -3.39 11.65 -6.98
N VAL A 164 -4.42 12.50 -6.98
CA VAL A 164 -4.65 13.46 -5.89
C VAL A 164 -4.89 12.75 -4.57
N ILE A 165 -5.76 11.73 -4.54
CA ILE A 165 -6.08 10.99 -3.31
C ILE A 165 -4.84 10.28 -2.78
N LEU A 166 -4.10 9.58 -3.64
CA LEU A 166 -2.91 8.84 -3.23
C LEU A 166 -1.77 9.77 -2.80
N LEU A 167 -1.62 10.95 -3.42
CA LEU A 167 -0.69 11.97 -2.97
C LEU A 167 -1.09 12.55 -1.61
N LEU A 168 -2.38 12.80 -1.38
CA LEU A 168 -2.87 13.29 -0.09
C LEU A 168 -2.61 12.25 1.01
N VAL A 169 -3.06 11.01 0.81
CA VAL A 169 -2.89 9.95 1.81
C VAL A 169 -1.41 9.59 1.99
N GLY A 170 -0.67 9.35 0.90
CA GLY A 170 0.76 9.07 0.95
C GLY A 170 1.56 10.23 1.57
N GLY A 171 1.17 11.47 1.29
CA GLY A 171 1.72 12.67 1.92
C GLY A 171 1.48 12.71 3.43
N LEU A 172 0.29 12.32 3.90
CA LEU A 172 0.00 12.16 5.33
C LEU A 172 0.91 11.11 5.98
N TYR A 173 1.15 9.98 5.32
CA TYR A 173 2.08 8.94 5.79
C TYR A 173 3.52 9.47 5.88
N ILE A 174 3.99 10.16 4.84
CA ILE A 174 5.34 10.76 4.81
C ILE A 174 5.49 11.80 5.92
N PHE A 175 4.52 12.70 6.06
CA PHE A 175 4.54 13.73 7.09
C PHE A 175 4.51 13.13 8.51
N SER A 176 3.68 12.11 8.73
CA SER A 176 3.62 11.38 10.00
C SER A 176 4.95 10.72 10.32
N ALA A 177 5.60 10.10 9.33
CA ALA A 177 6.92 9.51 9.48
C ALA A 177 7.99 10.56 9.82
N ILE A 178 7.99 11.73 9.18
CA ILE A 178 8.92 12.83 9.50
C ILE A 178 8.74 13.29 10.95
N LYS A 179 7.48 13.50 11.38
CA LYS A 179 7.18 13.86 12.77
C LYS A 179 7.64 12.79 13.74
N MET A 180 7.38 11.52 13.44
CA MET A 180 7.77 10.41 14.29
C MET A 180 9.31 10.27 14.37
N LYS A 181 10.02 10.46 13.25
CA LYS A 181 11.49 10.50 13.21
C LYS A 181 12.05 11.62 14.09
N ARG A 182 11.46 12.82 14.05
CA ARG A 182 11.84 13.95 14.91
C ARG A 182 11.50 13.71 16.39
N PHE A 183 10.36 13.09 16.67
CA PHE A 183 9.97 12.72 18.03
C PHE A 183 10.95 11.70 18.61
N LEU A 184 11.30 10.67 17.84
CA LEU A 184 12.23 9.61 18.21
C LEU A 184 13.70 10.05 18.21
N SER A 185 14.09 11.13 17.54
CA SER A 185 15.48 11.63 17.61
C SER A 185 15.81 12.30 18.95
N ILE A 186 14.79 12.62 19.77
CA ILE A 186 14.95 13.24 21.08
C ILE A 186 15.07 12.15 22.17
N LYS A 187 16.21 12.07 22.85
CA LYS A 187 16.50 11.04 23.88
C LYS A 187 15.44 10.95 24.98
N SER A 188 14.89 12.08 25.45
CA SER A 188 13.86 12.09 26.49
C SER A 188 12.54 11.45 26.03
N ASN A 189 12.16 11.63 24.77
CA ASN A 189 10.97 11.01 24.18
C ASN A 189 11.16 9.51 23.97
N GLN A 190 12.35 9.07 23.55
CA GLN A 190 12.70 7.65 23.51
C GLN A 190 12.56 7.01 24.90
N GLN A 191 13.10 7.66 25.94
CA GLN A 191 12.99 7.17 27.31
C GLN A 191 11.55 7.13 27.82
N ARG A 192 10.72 8.14 27.50
CA ARG A 192 9.29 8.13 27.83
C ARG A 192 8.55 6.98 27.15
N LEU A 193 8.82 6.74 25.87
CA LEU A 193 8.24 5.63 25.11
C LEU A 193 8.65 4.28 25.71
N LEU A 194 9.94 4.10 26.03
CA LEU A 194 10.44 2.87 26.66
C LEU A 194 9.83 2.65 28.05
N LYS A 195 9.69 3.71 28.86
CA LYS A 195 9.01 3.64 30.16
C LYS A 195 7.53 3.26 30.04
N ALA A 196 6.83 3.82 29.05
CA ALA A 196 5.44 3.47 28.78
C ALA A 196 5.29 2.01 28.35
N ILE A 197 6.16 1.53 27.44
CA ILE A 197 6.20 0.11 27.03
C ILE A 197 6.48 -0.79 28.23
N ALA A 198 7.46 -0.43 29.08
CA ALA A 198 7.78 -1.21 30.28
C ALA A 198 6.59 -1.28 31.25
N LEU A 199 5.86 -0.18 31.45
CA LEU A 199 4.66 -0.15 32.28
C LEU A 199 3.54 -1.05 31.73
N ILE A 200 3.31 -1.02 30.41
CA ILE A 200 2.32 -1.88 29.75
C ILE A 200 2.70 -3.36 29.90
N LEU A 201 3.98 -3.71 29.74
CA LEU A 201 4.44 -5.09 29.92
C LEU A 201 4.31 -5.55 31.38
N ALA A 202 4.62 -4.66 32.34
CA ALA A 202 4.45 -4.96 33.76
C ALA A 202 2.97 -5.14 34.14
N SER A 203 2.05 -4.32 33.60
CA SER A 203 0.62 -4.47 33.85
C SER A 203 0.05 -5.76 33.23
N LEU A 204 0.51 -6.15 32.05
CA LEU A 204 0.18 -7.44 31.43
C LEU A 204 0.68 -8.63 32.28
N ALA A 205 1.93 -8.59 32.75
CA ALA A 205 2.50 -9.66 33.57
C ALA A 205 1.75 -9.81 34.91
N THR A 206 1.44 -8.70 35.58
CA THR A 206 0.67 -8.71 36.82
C THR A 206 -0.76 -9.24 36.62
N TYR A 207 -1.44 -8.83 35.55
CA TYR A 207 -2.75 -9.37 35.17
C TYR A 207 -2.70 -10.89 34.95
N MET A 208 -1.72 -11.39 34.17
CA MET A 208 -1.57 -12.82 33.92
C MET A 208 -1.33 -13.62 35.21
N LEU A 209 -0.54 -13.07 36.14
CA LEU A 209 -0.21 -13.71 37.41
C LEU A 209 -1.44 -13.76 38.34
N LEU A 210 -2.19 -12.67 38.46
CA LEU A 210 -3.45 -12.61 39.21
C LEU A 210 -4.49 -13.59 38.65
N ASN A 211 -4.64 -13.63 37.32
CA ASN A 211 -5.59 -14.52 36.67
C ASN A 211 -5.24 -16.00 36.90
N LYS A 212 -3.94 -16.36 36.89
CA LYS A 212 -3.48 -17.72 37.21
C LYS A 212 -3.83 -18.12 38.66
N ILE A 213 -3.63 -17.23 39.63
CA ILE A 213 -3.92 -17.49 41.04
C ILE A 213 -5.43 -17.72 41.27
N MET A 214 -6.29 -16.93 40.64
CA MET A 214 -7.75 -17.06 40.80
C MET A 214 -8.32 -18.36 40.25
N HIS A 215 -7.70 -18.96 39.23
CA HIS A 215 -8.14 -20.23 38.63
C HIS A 215 -7.50 -21.49 39.26
N LEU A 216 -6.62 -21.33 40.24
CA LEU A 216 -6.04 -22.44 41.02
C LEU A 216 -6.86 -22.77 42.28
N ASN A 217 -7.89 -21.98 42.59
CA ASN A 217 -8.87 -22.20 43.66
C ASN A 217 -10.21 -22.66 43.08
#